data_AF-X1SB54-F1
#
_entry.id   AF-X1SB54-F1
#
_cell.length_a   1.000
_cell.length_b   1.000
_cell.length_c   1.000
_cell.angle_alpha   90.00
_cell.angle_beta   90.00
_cell.angle_gamma   90.00
#
_symmetry.space_group_name_H-M   'P 1'
#
loop_
_entity.id
_entity.type
_entity.pdbx_description
1 polymer ?
#
loop_
_entity_poly.entity_id
_entity_poly.type
_entity_poly.pdbx_seq_one_letter_code
_entity_poly.pdbx_strand_id
1 'polypeptide(L)'
;MIEGMVDEKAVKEEVIGLVSPHAGYIYSGPVAGAVISKIKFKDTFIIMGPNHTDRGKPLSIMTQGTWETPLGEVEIDSELGKRILAISSHLEEDN
;
A
#
# COMPACT_ATOMS: atom_id res chain seq x y z
N MET A 1 -2.90 -17.92 -8.74
CA MET A 1 -3.85 -16.84 -9.14
C MET A 1 -3.09 -15.54 -9.39
N ILE A 2 -2.42 -14.96 -8.38
CA ILE A 2 -1.70 -13.67 -8.50
C ILE A 2 -0.52 -13.76 -9.48
N GLU A 3 0.22 -14.88 -9.50
CA GLU A 3 1.34 -15.10 -10.44
C GLU A 3 0.91 -14.91 -11.92
N GLY A 4 -0.31 -15.30 -12.28
CA GLY A 4 -0.84 -15.11 -13.64
C GLY A 4 -1.32 -13.68 -13.95
N MET A 5 -1.21 -12.76 -12.99
CA MET A 5 -1.62 -11.36 -13.13
C MET A 5 -0.41 -10.41 -13.23
N VAL A 6 0.80 -10.90 -12.96
CA VAL A 6 2.04 -10.12 -12.98
C VAL A 6 2.93 -10.53 -14.16
N ASP A 7 3.68 -9.58 -14.68
CA ASP A 7 4.73 -9.80 -15.69
C ASP A 7 6.11 -9.57 -15.08
N GLU A 8 6.82 -10.65 -14.74
CA GLU A 8 8.17 -10.56 -14.19
C GLU A 8 9.22 -10.04 -15.18
N LYS A 9 8.90 -10.08 -16.49
CA LYS A 9 9.81 -9.64 -17.56
C LYS A 9 9.59 -8.18 -17.93
N ALA A 10 8.60 -7.51 -17.32
CA ALA A 10 8.36 -6.10 -17.54
C ALA A 10 9.62 -5.28 -17.20
N VAL A 11 9.91 -4.28 -18.04
CA VAL A 11 10.98 -3.31 -17.76
C VAL A 11 10.58 -2.50 -16.53
N LYS A 12 11.48 -2.45 -15.54
CA LYS A 12 11.21 -1.79 -14.27
C LYS A 12 11.68 -0.34 -14.27
N GLU A 13 10.84 0.54 -13.76
CA GLU A 13 11.01 1.97 -13.68
C GLU A 13 11.23 2.42 -12.23
N GLU A 14 12.04 3.45 -12.04
CA GLU A 14 12.10 4.16 -10.76
C GLU A 14 10.90 5.10 -10.67
N VAL A 15 10.07 4.95 -9.64
CA VAL A 15 8.89 5.78 -9.43
C VAL A 15 8.84 6.31 -8.01
N ILE A 16 8.22 7.49 -7.85
CA ILE A 16 7.91 8.05 -6.53
C ILE A 16 6.62 7.42 -5.98
N GLY A 17 5.68 7.08 -6.86
CA GLY A 17 4.41 6.47 -6.50
C GLY A 17 3.66 5.94 -7.72
N LEU A 18 2.57 5.22 -7.46
CA LEU A 18 1.69 4.65 -8.46
C LEU A 18 0.24 4.69 -7.98
N VAL A 19 -0.69 4.56 -8.92
CA VAL A 19 -2.12 4.39 -8.62
C VAL A 19 -2.52 2.99 -9.03
N SER A 20 -3.15 2.26 -8.11
CA SER A 20 -3.61 0.89 -8.32
C SER A 20 -5.08 0.76 -7.95
N PRO A 21 -5.89 0.02 -8.73
CA PRO A 21 -7.26 -0.28 -8.35
C PRO A 21 -7.32 -1.24 -7.15
N HIS A 22 -8.37 -1.15 -6.34
CA HIS A 22 -8.55 -1.95 -5.11
C HIS A 22 -9.81 -2.82 -5.11
N ALA A 23 -10.44 -3.05 -6.29
CA ALA A 23 -11.52 -4.03 -6.39
C ALA A 23 -10.99 -5.46 -6.22
N GLY A 24 -11.89 -6.43 -6.06
CA GLY A 24 -11.50 -7.84 -5.95
C GLY A 24 -10.68 -8.31 -7.17
N TYR A 25 -9.74 -9.23 -6.95
CA TYR A 25 -8.76 -9.65 -7.96
C TYR A 25 -9.35 -10.12 -9.30
N ILE A 26 -10.54 -10.72 -9.29
CA ILE A 26 -11.24 -11.15 -10.51
C ILE A 26 -11.54 -9.95 -11.43
N TYR A 27 -11.77 -8.77 -10.85
CA TYR A 27 -12.16 -7.56 -11.59
C TYR A 27 -10.96 -6.69 -11.95
N SER A 28 -10.03 -6.49 -11.02
CA SER A 28 -8.94 -5.52 -11.19
C SER A 28 -7.54 -6.09 -11.02
N GLY A 29 -7.39 -7.38 -10.72
CA GLY A 29 -6.10 -8.03 -10.49
C GLY A 29 -5.11 -7.87 -11.65
N PRO A 30 -5.49 -8.14 -12.91
CA PRO A 30 -4.60 -7.92 -14.06
C PRO A 30 -4.16 -6.46 -14.24
N VAL A 31 -5.02 -5.51 -13.90
CA VAL A 31 -4.69 -4.07 -13.99
C VAL A 31 -3.71 -3.67 -12.89
N ALA A 32 -3.95 -4.11 -11.66
CA ALA A 32 -3.04 -3.89 -10.54
C ALA A 32 -1.66 -4.53 -10.81
N GLY A 33 -1.64 -5.76 -11.30
CA GLY A 33 -0.42 -6.48 -11.66
C GLY A 33 0.37 -5.79 -12.77
N ALA A 34 -0.29 -5.27 -13.81
CA ALA A 34 0.38 -4.54 -14.89
C ALA A 34 1.13 -3.28 -14.42
N VAL A 35 0.64 -2.62 -13.36
CA VAL A 35 1.31 -1.44 -12.76
C VAL A 35 2.44 -1.90 -11.84
N ILE A 36 2.15 -2.83 -10.92
CA ILE A 36 3.12 -3.31 -9.92
C ILE A 36 4.34 -3.98 -10.59
N SER A 37 4.14 -4.71 -11.68
CA SER A 37 5.24 -5.36 -12.43
C SER A 37 6.27 -4.39 -13.01
N LYS A 38 5.90 -3.12 -13.21
CA LYS A 38 6.77 -2.12 -13.85
C LYS A 38 7.58 -1.28 -12.89
N ILE A 39 7.49 -1.49 -11.58
CA ILE A 39 8.22 -0.65 -10.63
C ILE A 39 9.45 -1.36 -10.08
N LYS A 40 10.50 -0.59 -9.79
CA LYS A 40 11.58 -1.05 -8.92
C LYS A 40 11.15 -0.92 -7.47
N PHE A 41 10.97 -2.07 -6.82
CA PHE A 41 10.54 -2.11 -5.42
C PHE A 41 11.53 -1.43 -4.48
N LYS A 42 10.96 -0.86 -3.43
CA LYS A 42 11.64 -0.32 -2.25
C LYS A 42 11.35 -1.24 -1.06
N ASP A 43 12.13 -1.09 -0.01
CA ASP A 43 11.91 -1.88 1.21
C ASP A 43 10.66 -1.43 1.97
N THR A 44 10.32 -0.12 1.88
CA THR A 44 9.14 0.47 2.52
C THR A 44 8.22 1.12 1.49
N PHE A 45 6.91 0.88 1.61
CA PHE A 45 5.87 1.53 0.82
C PHE A 45 4.90 2.29 1.72
N ILE A 46 4.41 3.44 1.26
CA ILE A 46 3.28 4.15 1.87
C ILE A 46 2.04 3.84 1.04
N ILE A 47 1.07 3.16 1.64
CA ILE A 47 -0.20 2.82 0.99
C ILE A 47 -1.28 3.77 1.51
N MET A 48 -1.90 4.52 0.60
CA MET A 48 -3.00 5.43 0.91
C MET A 48 -4.27 4.92 0.25
N GLY A 49 -5.35 4.81 1.02
CA GLY A 49 -6.64 4.34 0.54
C GLY A 49 -7.81 5.15 1.10
N PRO A 50 -8.94 5.21 0.40
CA PRO A 50 -10.14 5.83 0.92
C PRO A 50 -10.73 5.03 2.08
N ASN A 51 -11.35 5.74 3.01
CA ASN A 51 -12.21 5.12 4.01
C ASN A 51 -13.64 5.05 3.46
N HIS A 52 -14.16 3.84 3.24
CA HIS A 52 -15.50 3.60 2.71
C HIS A 52 -16.54 3.31 3.80
N THR A 53 -16.18 3.44 5.08
CA THR A 53 -17.06 3.09 6.21
C THR A 53 -17.79 4.29 6.81
N ASP A 54 -17.45 5.52 6.39
CA ASP A 54 -17.91 6.78 6.99
C ASP A 54 -17.64 6.91 8.51
N ARG A 55 -16.74 6.08 9.05
CA ARG A 55 -16.40 6.03 10.48
C ARG A 55 -14.91 6.24 10.68
N GLY A 56 -14.53 6.83 11.81
CA GLY A 56 -13.12 7.06 12.16
C GLY A 56 -12.67 8.48 11.86
N LYS A 57 -11.35 8.66 11.79
CA LYS A 57 -10.70 9.96 11.62
C LYS A 57 -10.72 10.39 10.13
N PRO A 58 -10.75 11.69 9.82
CA PRO A 58 -10.73 12.16 8.43
C PRO A 58 -9.51 11.67 7.64
N LEU A 59 -8.34 11.63 8.29
CA LEU A 59 -7.11 11.01 7.80
C LEU A 59 -6.46 10.28 8.96
N SER A 60 -6.33 8.96 8.85
CA SER A 60 -5.66 8.13 9.85
C SER A 60 -4.37 7.50 9.32
N ILE A 61 -3.49 7.14 10.24
CA ILE A 61 -2.27 6.37 9.98
C ILE A 61 -2.07 5.34 11.08
N MET A 62 -1.70 4.12 10.70
CA MET A 62 -1.26 3.08 11.63
C MET A 62 0.28 3.15 11.72
N THR A 63 0.82 3.53 12.87
CA THR A 63 2.27 3.76 13.05
C THR A 63 3.03 2.59 13.66
N GLN A 64 2.35 1.48 13.96
CA GLN A 64 2.97 0.29 14.53
C GLN A 64 2.13 -0.96 14.26
N GLY A 65 2.76 -2.13 14.32
CA GLY A 65 2.10 -3.43 14.15
C GLY A 65 2.49 -4.10 12.84
N THR A 66 1.69 -5.09 12.46
CA THR A 66 1.97 -5.99 11.34
C THR A 66 0.69 -6.23 10.55
N TRP A 67 0.79 -6.18 9.22
CA TRP A 67 -0.26 -6.58 8.32
C TRP A 67 -0.15 -8.09 8.04
N GLU A 68 -1.19 -8.83 8.39
CA GLU A 68 -1.32 -10.22 7.98
C GLU A 68 -1.82 -10.29 6.54
N THR A 69 -1.10 -11.04 5.70
CA THR A 69 -1.52 -11.33 4.33
C THR A 69 -1.47 -12.82 4.06
N PRO A 70 -2.18 -13.32 3.01
CA PRO A 70 -2.06 -14.71 2.60
C PRO A 70 -0.64 -15.14 2.18
N LEU A 71 0.27 -14.18 1.93
CA LEU A 71 1.66 -14.43 1.54
C LEU A 71 2.63 -14.30 2.71
N GLY A 72 2.13 -14.01 3.90
CA GLY A 72 2.92 -13.78 5.11
C GLY A 72 2.64 -12.41 5.73
N GLU A 73 3.40 -12.12 6.77
CA GLU A 73 3.32 -10.89 7.54
C GLU A 73 4.15 -9.77 6.90
N VAL A 74 3.64 -8.54 6.97
CA VAL A 74 4.34 -7.33 6.52
C VAL A 74 4.37 -6.34 7.68
N GLU A 75 5.56 -6.06 8.21
CA GLU A 75 5.75 -5.16 9.34
C GLU A 75 5.53 -3.69 8.92
N ILE A 76 4.95 -2.90 9.82
CA ILE A 76 4.89 -1.45 9.66
C ILE A 76 6.24 -0.86 10.06
N ASP A 77 6.81 -0.05 9.16
CA ASP A 77 7.96 0.80 9.46
C ASP A 77 7.56 1.85 10.51
N SER A 78 7.75 1.47 11.77
CA SER A 78 7.24 2.23 12.91
C SER A 78 8.02 3.53 13.12
N GLU A 79 9.30 3.58 12.72
CA GLU A 79 10.08 4.80 12.78
C GLU A 79 9.55 5.81 11.75
N LEU A 80 9.36 5.37 10.49
CA LEU A 80 8.81 6.23 9.45
C LEU A 80 7.39 6.69 9.77
N GLY A 81 6.51 5.77 10.20
CA GLY A 81 5.12 6.08 10.53
C GLY A 81 5.01 7.15 11.62
N LYS A 82 5.77 7.02 12.71
CA LYS A 82 5.80 8.01 13.81
C LYS A 82 6.35 9.36 13.36
N ARG A 83 7.35 9.37 12.48
CA ARG A 83 7.89 10.62 11.91
C ARG A 83 6.87 11.33 11.03
N ILE A 84 6.13 10.59 10.19
CA ILE A 84 5.06 11.14 9.35
C ILE A 84 3.95 11.74 10.23
N LEU A 85 3.52 11.02 11.27
CA LEU A 85 2.51 11.50 12.21
C LEU A 85 2.97 12.79 12.91
N ALA A 86 4.21 12.83 13.40
CA ALA A 86 4.74 13.97 14.15
C ALA A 86 4.83 15.28 13.34
N ILE A 87 5.02 15.20 12.02
CA ILE A 87 5.13 16.39 11.16
C ILE A 87 3.79 16.81 10.52
N SER A 88 2.77 15.95 10.59
CA SER A 88 1.48 16.20 9.95
C SER A 88 0.52 16.91 10.91
N SER A 89 -0.10 17.99 10.44
CA SER A 89 -1.20 18.65 11.16
C SER A 89 -2.56 18.02 10.92
N HIS A 90 -2.64 17.00 10.06
CA HIS A 90 -3.91 16.42 9.61
C HIS A 90 -4.06 14.93 9.93
N LEU A 91 -2.96 14.22 10.14
CA LEU A 91 -2.99 12.80 10.45
C LEU A 91 -3.24 12.57 11.93
N GLU A 92 -3.97 11.52 12.21
CA GLU A 92 -4.20 11.03 13.55
C GLU A 92 -3.93 9.52 13.60
N GLU A 93 -3.43 9.02 14.73
CA GLU A 93 -3.18 7.58 14.91
C GLU A 93 -4.47 6.76 14.71
N ASP A 94 -4.41 5.64 13.99
CA ASP A 94 -5.53 4.72 13.88
C ASP A 94 -5.64 3.88 15.15
N ASN A 95 -6.80 3.93 15.83
CA ASN A 95 -7.03 3.30 17.15
C ASN A 95 -8.05 2.16 17.04
#